data_AF-A0A1I3ZH80-F1
#
_entry.id   AF-A0A1I3ZH80-F1
#
_cell.length_a   1.000
_cell.length_b   1.000
_cell.length_c   1.000
_cell.angle_alpha   90.00
_cell.angle_beta   90.00
_cell.angle_gamma   90.00
#
_symmetry.space_group_name_H-M   'P 1'
#
loop_
_entity.id
_entity.type
_entity.pdbx_description
1 polymer ?
#
loop_
_entity_poly.entity_id
_entity_poly.type
_entity_poly.pdbx_seq_one_letter_code
_entity_poly.pdbx_strand_id
1 'polypeptide(L)' 'MTSPRDRRERLVALLVAGIAVVLLVSSPTWFASDQTVVGVAQLFLAAVLAGVAVFLYRRAQRR' A
#
# COMPACT_ATOMS: atom_id res chain seq x y z
N MET A 1 -5.59 17.24 21.74
CA MET A 1 -4.63 18.07 20.98
C MET A 1 -3.78 17.16 20.12
N THR A 2 -4.14 16.90 18.86
CA THR A 2 -3.25 16.14 17.95
C THR A 2 -2.20 17.11 17.45
N SER A 3 -0.95 16.89 17.85
CA SER A 3 0.16 17.73 17.38
C SER A 3 0.33 17.53 15.87
N PRO A 4 0.75 18.54 15.09
CA PRO A 4 1.09 18.38 13.67
C PRO A 4 2.09 17.23 13.42
N ARG A 5 2.88 16.88 14.44
CA ARG A 5 3.84 15.79 14.46
C ARG A 5 3.18 14.41 14.38
N ASP A 6 2.08 14.18 15.11
CA ASP A 6 1.34 12.92 15.15
C ASP A 6 0.72 12.57 13.79
N ARG A 7 0.34 13.59 13.01
CA ARG A 7 -0.18 13.40 11.65
C ARG A 7 0.93 13.01 10.68
N ARG A 8 2.12 13.62 10.82
CA ARG A 8 3.28 13.34 9.97
C ARG A 8 3.81 11.92 10.20
N GLU A 9 3.93 11.47 11.44
CA GLU A 9 4.29 10.09 11.77
C GLU A 9 3.32 9.08 11.16
N ARG A 10 2.02 9.35 11.23
CA ARG A 10 0.99 8.47 10.65
C ARG A 10 1.12 8.33 9.14
N LEU A 11 1.47 9.41 8.44
CA LEU A 11 1.71 9.40 6.99
C LEU A 11 2.98 8.64 6.62
N VAL A 12 4.05 8.81 7.41
CA VAL A 12 5.32 8.10 7.22
C VAL A 12 5.14 6.60 7.47
N ALA A 13 4.42 6.21 8.52
CA ALA A 13 4.11 4.81 8.80
C ALA A 13 3.29 4.16 7.67
N LEU A 14 2.35 4.89 7.08
CA LEU A 14 1.57 4.41 5.93
C LEU A 14 2.41 4.29 4.66
N LEU A 15 3.33 5.22 4.43
CA LEU A 15 4.28 5.15 3.32
C LEU A 15 5.19 3.91 3.44
N VAL A 16 5.75 3.70 4.63
CA VAL A 16 6.62 2.55 4.90
C VAL A 16 5.86 1.23 4.77
N ALA A 17 4.62 1.17 5.27
CA ALA A 17 3.76 0.00 5.09
C ALA A 17 3.47 -0.28 3.61
N GLY A 18 3.20 0.76 2.81
CA GLY A 18 3.03 0.62 1.35
C GLY A 18 4.29 0.12 0.64
N ILE A 19 5.47 0.65 1.00
CA ILE A 19 6.76 0.21 0.45
C ILE A 19 7.03 -1.24 0.81
N ALA A 20 6.80 -1.64 2.06
CA ALA A 20 6.97 -3.02 2.51
C ALA A 20 6.07 -3.99 1.72
N VAL A 21 4.82 -3.60 1.46
CA VAL A 21 3.87 -4.36 0.66
C VAL A 21 4.32 -4.49 -0.80
N VAL A 22 4.80 -3.41 -1.42
CA VAL A 22 5.37 -3.41 -2.77
C VAL A 22 6.61 -4.31 -2.86
N LEU A 23 7.53 -4.19 -1.90
CA LEU A 23 8.73 -5.01 -1.86
C LEU A 23 8.41 -6.49 -1.68
N LEU A 24 7.48 -6.81 -0.76
CA LEU A 24 7.07 -8.18 -0.49
C LEU A 24 6.44 -8.84 -1.72
N VAL A 25 5.79 -8.08 -2.60
CA VAL A 25 5.14 -8.62 -3.81
C VAL A 25 5.98 -8.48 -5.08
N SER A 26 6.95 -7.57 -5.09
CA SER A 26 7.96 -7.53 -6.15
C SER A 26 9.02 -8.63 -5.99
N SER A 27 9.16 -9.24 -4.81
CA SER A 27 10.16 -10.28 -4.58
C SER A 27 9.81 -11.65 -5.22
N PRO A 28 8.53 -12.12 -5.19
CA PRO A 28 8.12 -13.37 -5.83
C PRO A 28 8.12 -13.33 -7.37
N THR A 29 8.00 -12.15 -8.00
CA THR A 29 7.88 -12.01 -9.46
C THR A 29 9.15 -12.37 -10.23
N TRP A 30 10.30 -12.44 -9.54
CA TRP A 30 11.55 -12.88 -10.16
C TRP A 30 11.72 -14.41 -10.18
N PHE A 31 10.90 -15.17 -9.44
CA PHE A 31 11.14 -16.59 -9.18
C PHE A 31 10.12 -17.60 -9.74
N ALA A 32 8.92 -17.21 -10.21
CA ALA A 32 7.87 -18.20 -10.50
C ALA A 32 6.96 -17.91 -11.72
N SER A 33 7.40 -18.30 -12.92
CA SER A 33 6.60 -19.01 -13.94
C SER A 33 5.16 -18.52 -14.34
N ASP A 34 5.13 -17.79 -15.45
CA ASP A 34 4.22 -17.76 -16.62
C ASP A 34 2.71 -17.39 -16.58
N GLN A 35 1.84 -17.79 -15.64
CA GLN A 35 0.39 -17.39 -15.73
C GLN A 35 -0.30 -17.12 -14.41
N THR A 36 -0.01 -17.90 -13.37
CA THR A 36 -0.55 -17.67 -12.01
C THR A 36 -0.09 -16.32 -11.45
N VAL A 37 1.08 -15.83 -11.89
CA VAL A 37 1.62 -14.52 -11.52
C VAL A 37 0.71 -13.38 -11.95
N VAL A 38 0.07 -13.46 -13.12
CA VAL A 38 -0.77 -12.36 -13.62
C VAL A 38 -2.00 -12.21 -12.74
N GLY A 39 -2.63 -13.32 -12.34
CA GLY A 39 -3.75 -13.31 -11.40
C GLY A 39 -3.35 -12.77 -10.02
N VAL A 40 -2.21 -13.21 -9.49
CA VAL A 40 -1.68 -12.74 -8.21
C VAL A 40 -1.30 -11.26 -8.26
N ALA A 41 -0.66 -10.81 -9.34
CA ALA A 41 -0.28 -9.41 -9.56
C ALA A 41 -1.52 -8.52 -9.70
N GLN A 42 -2.58 -9.01 -10.33
CA GLN A 42 -3.84 -8.27 -10.46
C GLN A 42 -4.57 -8.14 -9.12
N LEU A 43 -4.65 -9.21 -8.33
CA LEU A 43 -5.20 -9.15 -6.97
C LEU A 43 -4.37 -8.24 -6.07
N PHE A 44 -3.05 -8.27 -6.22
CA PHE A 44 -2.15 -7.37 -5.52
C PHE A 44 -2.37 -5.91 -5.90
N LEU A 45 -2.44 -5.61 -7.19
CA LEU A 45 -2.71 -4.27 -7.70
C LEU A 45 -4.05 -3.74 -7.17
N ALA A 46 -5.07 -4.60 -7.13
CA ALA A 46 -6.36 -4.28 -6.54
C ALA A 46 -6.24 -3.96 -5.04
N ALA A 47 -5.46 -4.74 -4.28
CA ALA A 47 -5.22 -4.48 -2.86
C ALA A 47 -4.47 -3.15 -2.63
N VAL A 48 -3.47 -2.83 -3.46
CA VAL A 48 -2.75 -1.55 -3.41
C VAL A 48 -3.71 -0.39 -3.72
N LEU A 49 -4.51 -0.48 -4.78
CA LEU A 49 -5.50 0.53 -5.15
C LEU A 49 -6.54 0.74 -4.04
N ALA A 50 -7.03 -0.35 -3.43
CA ALA A 50 -7.94 -0.28 -2.29
C ALA A 50 -7.27 0.40 -1.07
N GLY A 51 -6.01 0.07 -0.78
CA GLY A 51 -5.24 0.72 0.28
C GLY A 51 -5.08 2.22 0.05
N VAL A 52 -4.77 2.62 -1.19
CA VAL A 52 -4.67 4.03 -1.60
C VAL A 52 -6.04 4.72 -1.50
N ALA A 53 -7.12 4.09 -1.95
CA ALA A 53 -8.47 4.64 -1.86
C ALA A 53 -8.89 4.87 -0.40
N VAL A 54 -8.66 3.89 0.47
CA VAL A 54 -8.91 4.01 1.91
C VAL A 54 -8.05 5.11 2.53
N PHE A 55 -6.78 5.21 2.14
CA PHE A 55 -5.91 6.29 2.58
C PHE A 55 -6.42 7.68 2.17
N LEU A 56 -6.78 7.84 0.90
CA LEU A 56 -7.34 9.08 0.37
C LEU A 56 -8.66 9.44 1.07
N TYR A 57 -9.52 8.45 1.30
CA TYR A 57 -10.77 8.61 2.04
C TYR A 57 -10.51 9.09 3.48
N ARG A 58 -9.62 8.43 4.22
CA ARG A 58 -9.24 8.82 5.59
C ARG A 58 -8.56 10.19 5.64
N ARG A 59 -7.85 10.58 4.57
CA ARG A 59 -7.26 11.91 4.42
C ARG A 59 -8.33 12.97 4.16
N ALA A 60 -9.33 12.68 3.33
CA ALA A 60 -10.42 13.59 2.99
C ALA A 60 -11.31 13.87 4.21
N GLN A 61 -11.63 12.84 5.01
CA GLN A 61 -12.42 12.96 6.23
C GLN A 61 -11.72 13.68 7.39
N ARG A 62 -10.40 13.90 7.27
CA ARG A 62 -9.57 14.63 8.24
C ARG A 62 -9.27 16.07 7.79
N ARG A 63 -9.80 16.50 6.65
CA ARG A 63 -9.84 17.90 6.25
C ARG A 63 -11.18 18.47 6.62
#